data_AF-A0A1I8M5Z2-F1
#
_entry.id   AF-A0A1I8M5Z2-F1
#
_cell.length_a   1.000
_cell.length_b   1.000
_cell.length_c   1.000
_cell.angle_alpha   90.00
_cell.angle_beta   90.00
_cell.angle_gamma   90.00
#
_symmetry.space_group_name_H-M   'P 1'
#
loop_
_entity.id
_entity.type
_entity.pdbx_description
1 polymer ?
#
loop_
_entity_poly.entity_id
_entity_poly.type
_entity_poly.pdbx_seq_one_letter_code
_entity_poly.pdbx_strand_id
1 'polypeptide(L)'
;KPHRFCPGTVALHEIRRYQKSTELLIRKLPFQRLVREIAQDFKTDLRFQSSAAMALQEASEAYFVGLFEYNTDLTGILPISLCEGFCHNFQLN
;
A
#
# COMPACT_ATOMS: atom_id res chain seq x y z
N LYS A 1 10.96 -8.70 35.74
CA LYS A 1 10.55 -7.43 35.07
C LYS A 1 10.35 -7.74 33.58
N PRO A 2 9.18 -7.49 32.98
CA PRO A 2 9.00 -7.69 31.55
C PRO A 2 9.90 -6.72 30.76
N HIS A 3 10.56 -7.21 29.72
CA HIS A 3 11.40 -6.40 28.84
C HIS A 3 10.51 -5.41 28.07
N ARG A 4 10.86 -4.12 28.10
CA ARG A 4 10.19 -3.05 27.32
C ARG A 4 11.20 -2.48 26.34
N PHE A 5 10.82 -2.41 25.07
CA PHE A 5 11.61 -1.73 24.06
C PHE A 5 11.60 -0.22 24.30
N CYS A 6 12.70 0.45 23.97
CA CYS A 6 12.74 1.91 23.99
C CYS A 6 11.73 2.48 22.98
N PRO A 7 11.11 3.62 23.27
CA PRO A 7 10.23 4.30 22.31
C PRO A 7 11.01 4.56 21.01
N GLY A 8 10.39 4.25 19.88
CA GLY A 8 11.03 4.35 18.55
C GLY A 8 11.75 3.09 18.06
N THR A 9 12.19 2.17 18.95
CA THR A 9 12.86 0.92 18.52
C THR A 9 11.92 0.01 17.73
N VAL A 10 10.66 -0.10 18.16
CA VAL A 10 9.64 -0.92 17.48
C VAL A 10 9.26 -0.27 16.14
N ALA A 11 9.08 1.05 16.11
CA ALA A 11 8.74 1.79 14.89
C ALA A 11 9.84 1.66 13.82
N LEU A 12 11.12 1.83 14.19
CA LEU A 12 12.24 1.64 13.26
C LEU A 12 12.35 0.20 12.75
N HIS A 13 12.01 -0.79 13.58
CA HIS A 13 12.00 -2.18 13.17
C HIS A 13 10.88 -2.46 12.16
N GLU A 14 9.68 -1.93 12.39
CA GLU A 14 8.53 -2.03 11.47
C GLU A 14 8.81 -1.32 10.15
N ILE A 15 9.38 -0.11 10.18
CA ILE A 15 9.77 0.64 8.97
C ILE A 15 10.74 -0.20 8.11
N ARG A 16 11.79 -0.76 8.71
CA ARG A 16 12.75 -1.61 7.98
C ARG A 16 12.12 -2.89 7.45
N ARG A 17 11.16 -3.47 8.17
CA ARG A 17 10.42 -4.64 7.72
C ARG A 17 9.59 -4.30 6.49
N TYR A 18 8.80 -3.24 6.53
CA TYR A 18 7.93 -2.82 5.43
C TYR A 18 8.70 -2.32 4.21
N GLN A 19 9.88 -1.73 4.40
CA GLN A 19 10.76 -1.36 3.27
C GLN A 19 11.35 -2.58 2.54
N LYS A 20 11.46 -3.73 3.21
CA LYS A 20 12.02 -4.95 2.61
C LYS A 20 10.96 -5.78 1.88
N SER A 21 9.69 -5.58 2.21
CA SER A 21 8.55 -6.30 1.63
C SER A 21 7.76 -5.41 0.68
N THR A 22 7.19 -5.98 -0.37
CA THR A 22 6.24 -5.31 -1.26
C THR A 22 4.80 -5.79 -1.03
N GLU A 23 4.50 -6.22 0.21
CA GLU A 23 3.16 -6.68 0.55
C GLU A 23 2.19 -5.51 0.67
N LEU A 24 0.96 -5.70 0.20
CA LEU A 24 -0.11 -4.73 0.36
C LEU A 24 -0.47 -4.59 1.84
N LEU A 25 -0.41 -3.36 2.35
CA LEU A 25 -0.64 -3.05 3.76
C LEU A 25 -2.13 -2.94 4.08
N ILE A 26 -2.95 -2.58 3.08
CA ILE A 26 -4.40 -2.45 3.23
C ILE A 26 -5.05 -3.82 2.97
N ARG A 27 -5.99 -4.21 3.82
CA ARG A 27 -6.77 -5.44 3.61
C ARG A 27 -7.61 -5.32 2.34
N LYS A 28 -7.53 -6.32 1.45
CA LYS A 28 -8.20 -6.33 0.14
C LYS A 28 -9.72 -6.19 0.21
N LEU A 29 -10.39 -6.91 1.12
CA LEU A 29 -11.86 -6.94 1.22
C LEU A 29 -12.47 -5.56 1.57
N PRO A 30 -12.02 -4.84 2.62
CA PRO A 30 -12.54 -3.51 2.91
C PRO A 30 -12.19 -2.48 1.82
N PHE A 31 -10.98 -2.55 1.23
CA PHE A 31 -10.62 -1.68 0.11
C PHE A 31 -11.55 -1.89 -1.10
N GLN A 32 -11.81 -3.15 -1.45
CA GLN A 32 -12.74 -3.49 -2.53
C GLN A 32 -14.17 -3.00 -2.25
N ARG A 33 -14.63 -3.04 -1.00
CA ARG A 33 -15.95 -2.49 -0.62
C ARG A 33 -15.99 -0.98 -0.82
N LEU A 34 -14.96 -0.27 -0.37
CA LEU A 34 -14.82 1.18 -0.54
C LEU A 34 -14.82 1.58 -2.02
N VAL A 35 -14.03 0.88 -2.86
CA VAL A 35 -14.00 1.14 -4.30
C VAL A 35 -15.38 0.98 -4.93
N ARG A 36 -16.15 -0.03 -4.51
CA ARG A 36 -17.50 -0.26 -5.02
C ARG A 36 -18.50 0.80 -4.55
N GLU A 37 -18.41 1.19 -3.29
CA GLU A 37 -19.23 2.26 -2.71
C GLU A 37 -19.03 3.56 -3.49
N ILE A 38 -17.78 4.01 -3.66
CA ILE A 38 -17.45 5.22 -4.43
C ILE A 38 -17.91 5.09 -5.90
N ALA A 39 -17.67 3.95 -6.53
CA ALA A 39 -18.05 3.75 -7.94
C ALA A 39 -19.56 3.78 -8.16
N GLN A 40 -20.32 3.31 -7.18
CA GLN A 40 -21.77 3.25 -7.24
C GLN A 40 -22.41 4.66 -7.23
N ASP A 41 -21.75 5.65 -6.64
CA ASP A 41 -22.16 7.05 -6.68
C ASP A 41 -22.07 7.66 -8.09
N PHE A 42 -21.20 7.11 -8.96
CA PHE A 42 -21.05 7.59 -10.34
C PHE A 42 -21.92 6.82 -11.33
N LYS A 43 -22.03 5.49 -11.18
CA LYS A 43 -22.84 4.65 -12.06
C LYS A 43 -23.27 3.37 -11.34
N THR A 44 -24.57 3.13 -11.34
CA THR A 44 -25.15 1.89 -10.84
C THR A 44 -24.76 0.70 -11.74
N ASP A 45 -24.60 -0.48 -11.14
CA ASP A 45 -24.28 -1.77 -11.80
C ASP A 45 -22.89 -1.90 -12.46
N LEU A 46 -21.88 -1.16 -11.98
CA LEU A 46 -20.49 -1.35 -12.40
C LEU A 46 -19.89 -2.69 -11.92
N ARG A 47 -19.31 -3.44 -12.86
CA ARG A 47 -18.57 -4.68 -12.59
C ARG A 47 -17.08 -4.44 -12.72
N PHE A 48 -16.34 -4.66 -11.63
CA PHE A 48 -14.89 -4.58 -11.60
C PHE A 48 -14.26 -5.93 -11.91
N GLN A 49 -13.24 -5.93 -12.77
CA GLN A 49 -12.31 -7.05 -12.91
C GLN A 49 -11.45 -7.14 -11.63
N SER A 50 -11.05 -8.35 -11.25
CA SER A 50 -10.18 -8.57 -10.08
C SER A 50 -8.83 -7.85 -10.21
N SER A 51 -8.24 -7.87 -11.41
CA SER A 51 -6.99 -7.14 -11.71
C SER A 51 -7.16 -5.62 -11.60
N ALA A 52 -8.29 -5.06 -12.03
CA ALA A 52 -8.57 -3.63 -11.91
C ALA A 52 -8.66 -3.20 -10.43
N ALA A 53 -9.34 -3.99 -9.58
CA ALA A 53 -9.42 -3.71 -8.15
C ALA A 53 -8.05 -3.76 -7.46
N MET A 54 -7.19 -4.71 -7.88
CA MET A 54 -5.80 -4.81 -7.39
C MET A 54 -4.95 -3.62 -7.84
N ALA A 55 -5.03 -3.23 -9.12
CA ALA A 55 -4.29 -2.09 -9.66
C ALA A 55 -4.67 -0.77 -8.95
N LEU A 56 -5.97 -0.57 -8.66
CA LEU A 56 -6.42 0.58 -7.86
C LEU A 56 -5.82 0.57 -6.46
N GLN A 57 -5.70 -0.60 -5.84
CA GLN A 57 -5.10 -0.74 -4.51
C GLN A 57 -3.60 -0.41 -4.55
N GLU A 58 -2.87 -0.99 -5.50
CA GLU A 58 -1.43 -0.73 -5.68
C GLU A 58 -1.15 0.75 -5.93
N ALA A 59 -1.89 1.38 -6.84
CA ALA A 59 -1.74 2.80 -7.12
C ALA A 59 -2.07 3.68 -5.90
N SER A 60 -3.10 3.32 -5.13
CA SER A 60 -3.47 4.07 -3.92
C SER A 60 -2.43 3.94 -2.82
N GLU A 61 -1.91 2.74 -2.56
CA GLU A 61 -0.88 2.51 -1.55
C GLU A 61 0.44 3.18 -1.94
N ALA A 62 0.83 3.11 -3.22
CA ALA A 62 2.01 3.83 -3.73
C ALA A 62 1.87 5.36 -3.57
N TYR A 63 0.68 5.90 -3.84
CA TYR A 63 0.39 7.32 -3.64
C TYR A 63 0.53 7.72 -2.16
N PHE A 64 -0.02 6.94 -1.23
CA PHE A 64 0.11 7.23 0.20
C PHE A 64 1.55 7.12 0.70
N VAL A 65 2.30 6.13 0.25
CA VAL A 65 3.74 6.01 0.58
C VAL A 65 4.50 7.24 0.10
N GLY A 66 4.32 7.66 -1.15
CA GLY A 66 4.96 8.88 -1.68
C GLY A 66 4.53 10.15 -0.94
N LEU A 67 3.26 10.24 -0.53
CA LEU A 67 2.76 11.34 0.30
C LEU A 67 3.40 11.34 1.69
N PHE A 68 3.55 10.18 2.34
CA PHE A 68 4.19 10.07 3.64
C PHE A 68 5.69 10.36 3.56
N GLU A 69 6.38 9.92 2.51
CA GLU A 69 7.77 10.28 2.24
C GLU A 69 7.93 11.80 2.13
N TYR A 70 7.12 12.46 1.29
CA TYR A 70 7.14 13.92 1.11
C TYR A 70 6.84 14.70 2.38
N ASN A 71 5.89 14.24 3.20
CA ASN A 71 5.54 14.93 4.45
C ASN A 71 6.52 14.64 5.60
N THR A 72 7.41 13.64 5.47
CA THR A 72 8.31 13.23 6.56
C THR A 72 9.77 13.60 6.35
N ASP A 73 10.22 13.98 5.14
CA ASP A 73 11.47 14.69 4.73
C ASP A 73 12.73 14.67 5.64
N LEU A 74 12.92 13.65 6.50
CA LEU A 74 14.03 13.57 7.48
C LEU A 74 14.57 12.16 7.70
N THR A 75 14.22 11.22 6.84
CA THR A 75 14.97 9.96 6.74
C THR A 75 15.15 9.62 5.28
N GLY A 76 16.39 9.69 4.79
CA GLY A 76 16.80 9.32 3.44
C GLY A 76 16.52 7.84 3.15
N ILE A 77 15.26 7.55 2.86
CA ILE A 77 14.75 6.26 2.43
C ILE A 77 14.65 6.37 0.92
N LEU A 78 15.52 5.63 0.23
CA LEU A 78 15.40 5.39 -1.20
C LEU A 78 13.98 4.87 -1.49
N PRO A 79 13.36 5.28 -2.61
CA PRO A 79 11.98 4.92 -2.92
C PRO A 79 11.84 3.41 -2.78
N ILE A 80 10.82 2.99 -2.02
CA ILE A 80 10.39 1.60 -1.96
C ILE A 80 10.06 1.19 -3.39
N SER A 81 11.06 0.69 -4.12
CA SER A 81 10.96 -0.24 -5.25
C SER A 81 9.71 -0.09 -6.12
N LEU A 82 9.35 1.16 -6.49
CA LEU A 82 7.99 1.50 -6.91
C LEU A 82 7.61 0.92 -8.29
N CYS A 83 8.54 0.27 -8.98
CA CYS A 83 8.32 -0.26 -10.34
C CYS A 83 8.63 -1.75 -10.54
N GLU A 84 9.41 -2.42 -9.69
CA GLU A 84 9.83 -3.81 -10.00
C GLU A 84 8.71 -4.84 -9.78
N GLY A 85 7.80 -4.57 -8.83
CA GLY A 85 6.62 -5.42 -8.61
C GLY A 85 5.51 -5.26 -9.67
N PHE A 86 5.49 -4.10 -10.35
CA PHE A 86 4.45 -3.75 -11.32
C PHE A 86 4.50 -4.66 -12.56
N CYS A 87 5.70 -4.96 -13.07
CA CYS A 87 5.84 -5.87 -14.20
C CYS A 87 5.47 -7.32 -13.84
N HIS A 88 5.85 -7.83 -12.66
CA HIS A 88 5.73 -9.26 -12.40
C HIS A 88 4.27 -9.74 -12.24
N ASN A 89 3.38 -8.92 -11.68
CA ASN A 89 1.97 -9.29 -11.52
C ASN A 89 1.11 -8.96 -12.76
N PHE A 90 1.49 -7.97 -13.56
CA PHE A 90 0.72 -7.61 -14.76
C PHE A 90 1.06 -8.47 -15.99
N GLN A 91 2.23 -9.11 -16.04
CA GLN A 91 2.65 -9.98 -17.16
C GLN A 91 2.21 -11.44 -17.03
N LEU A 92 1.54 -11.84 -15.95
CA LEU A 92 1.06 -13.22 -15.73
C LEU A 92 -0.46 -13.42 -15.97
N ASN A 93 -1.14 -12.50 -16.64
CA ASN A 93 -2.50 -12.73 -17.19
C ASN A 93 -2.59 -12.33 -18.66
#